data_AF-A0A956Z1G3-F1
#
_entry.id   AF-A0A956Z1G3-F1
#
_cell.length_a   1.000
_cell.length_b   1.000
_cell.length_c   1.000
_cell.angle_alpha   90.00
_cell.angle_beta   90.00
_cell.angle_gamma   90.00
#
_symmetry.space_group_name_H-M   'P 1'
#
loop_
_entity.id
_entity.type
_entity.pdbx_description
1 polymer ?
#
loop_
_entity_poly.entity_id
_entity_poly.type
_entity_poly.pdbx_seq_one_letter_code
_entity_poly.pdbx_strand_id
1 'polypeptide(L)'
;MRQQNSDVVITRQRVGQIGSYAFGLALLIAILGLVWTGWSTPVIIVFFVAAVGLATWVAFTPRDFAAFITGRQARYGTMAFFSAILLSGIVAMTYLLVREQAFTFDLTMSEEFTLSPETKDVLGRITRPVQITGFYSSQNLLLRAIDDQFFRLYETETNG
;
A
#
# COMPACT_ATOMS: atom_id res chain seq x y z
N MET A 1 -33.61 -30.78 -36.24
CA MET A 1 -32.70 -30.28 -35.18
C MET A 1 -31.52 -29.59 -35.87
N ARG A 2 -31.50 -28.25 -35.94
CA ARG A 2 -30.41 -27.46 -36.56
C ARG A 2 -29.48 -27.00 -35.44
N GLN A 3 -28.29 -27.57 -35.37
CA GLN A 3 -27.20 -27.02 -34.55
C GLN A 3 -26.79 -25.68 -35.18
N GLN A 4 -27.12 -24.57 -34.51
CA GLN A 4 -26.51 -23.28 -34.81
C GLN A 4 -25.06 -23.35 -34.31
N ASN A 5 -24.14 -23.52 -35.26
CA ASN A 5 -22.73 -23.28 -35.02
C ASN A 5 -22.56 -21.77 -34.91
N SER A 6 -22.54 -21.25 -33.68
CA SER A 6 -22.26 -19.84 -33.42
C SER A 6 -20.76 -19.62 -33.59
N ASP A 7 -20.35 -19.31 -34.81
CA ASP A 7 -19.01 -18.83 -35.09
C ASP A 7 -18.76 -17.61 -34.20
N VAL A 8 -17.90 -17.81 -33.19
CA VAL A 8 -17.47 -16.75 -32.28
C VAL A 8 -16.60 -15.81 -33.10
N VAL A 9 -17.22 -14.81 -33.73
CA VAL A 9 -16.49 -13.74 -34.40
C VAL A 9 -15.79 -12.93 -33.31
N ILE A 10 -14.48 -13.19 -33.14
CA ILE A 10 -13.62 -12.45 -32.21
C ILE A 10 -13.40 -11.05 -32.78
N THR A 11 -14.33 -10.14 -32.48
CA THR A 11 -14.17 -8.72 -32.76
C THR A 11 -13.05 -8.18 -31.88
N ARG A 12 -12.05 -7.52 -32.48
CA ARG A 12 -10.85 -6.95 -31.81
C ARG A 12 -11.20 -6.09 -30.58
N GLN A 13 -12.38 -5.47 -30.60
CA GLN A 13 -12.94 -4.68 -29.51
C GLN A 13 -13.30 -5.51 -28.24
N ARG A 14 -13.80 -6.74 -28.39
CA ARG A 14 -14.08 -7.63 -27.24
C ARG A 14 -12.79 -8.15 -26.59
N VAL A 15 -11.76 -8.40 -27.40
CA VAL A 15 -10.44 -8.80 -26.90
C VAL A 15 -9.81 -7.67 -26.07
N GLY A 16 -9.93 -6.43 -26.52
CA GLY A 16 -9.46 -5.26 -25.77
C GLY A 16 -10.17 -5.08 -24.42
N GLN A 17 -11.50 -5.29 -24.37
CA GLN A 17 -12.26 -5.18 -23.12
C GLN A 17 -11.89 -6.28 -22.11
N ILE A 18 -11.78 -7.53 -22.56
CA ILE A 18 -11.37 -8.65 -21.70
C ILE A 18 -9.94 -8.41 -21.18
N GLY A 19 -9.03 -7.94 -22.04
CA GLY A 19 -7.67 -7.58 -21.66
C GLY A 19 -7.61 -6.48 -20.58
N SER A 20 -8.43 -5.43 -20.71
CA SER A 20 -8.47 -4.35 -19.72
C SER A 20 -8.99 -4.80 -18.35
N TYR A 21 -9.99 -5.68 -18.31
CA TYR A 21 -10.49 -6.22 -17.04
C TYR A 21 -9.50 -7.18 -16.39
N ALA A 22 -8.85 -8.04 -17.19
CA ALA A 22 -7.81 -8.93 -16.69
C ALA A 22 -6.62 -8.15 -16.09
N PHE A 23 -6.19 -7.09 -16.77
CA PHE A 23 -5.13 -6.21 -16.27
C PHE A 23 -5.53 -5.48 -14.98
N GLY A 24 -6.74 -4.91 -14.95
CA GLY A 24 -7.25 -4.22 -13.76
C GLY A 24 -7.40 -5.13 -12.54
N LEU A 25 -7.88 -6.37 -12.76
CA LEU A 25 -7.98 -7.37 -11.71
C LEU A 25 -6.60 -7.80 -11.19
N ALA A 26 -5.64 -7.99 -12.10
CA ALA A 26 -4.27 -8.31 -11.73
C ALA A 26 -3.62 -7.19 -10.89
N LEU A 27 -3.84 -5.92 -11.24
CA LEU A 27 -3.37 -4.78 -10.45
C LEU A 27 -4.02 -4.71 -9.07
N LEU A 28 -5.32 -4.98 -8.97
CA LEU A 28 -6.01 -5.02 -7.66
C LEU A 28 -5.43 -6.11 -6.76
N ILE A 29 -5.20 -7.32 -7.29
CA ILE A 29 -4.59 -8.42 -6.54
C ILE A 29 -3.16 -8.05 -6.10
N ALA A 30 -2.39 -7.38 -6.96
CA ALA A 30 -1.05 -6.91 -6.66
C ALA A 30 -1.05 -5.91 -5.48
N ILE A 31 -1.97 -4.95 -5.49
CA ILE A 31 -2.10 -3.92 -4.45
C ILE A 31 -2.52 -4.58 -3.12
N LEU A 32 -3.48 -5.49 -3.15
CA LEU A 32 -3.91 -6.21 -1.94
C LEU A 32 -2.76 -7.04 -1.35
N GLY A 33 -1.99 -7.73 -2.18
CA GLY A 33 -0.80 -8.48 -1.74
C GLY A 33 0.29 -7.57 -1.17
N LEU A 34 0.48 -6.40 -1.77
CA LEU A 34 1.44 -5.38 -1.31
C LEU A 34 1.08 -4.86 0.09
N VAL A 35 -0.21 -4.65 0.37
CA VAL A 35 -0.69 -4.21 1.69
C VAL A 35 -0.53 -5.31 2.75
N TRP A 36 -0.84 -6.56 2.42
CA TRP A 36 -0.79 -7.67 3.40
C TRP A 36 0.62 -8.16 3.72
N THR A 37 1.51 -8.17 2.73
CA THR A 37 2.84 -8.80 2.84
C THR A 37 3.98 -7.79 2.94
N GLY A 38 3.72 -6.52 2.62
CA GLY A 38 4.75 -5.50 2.51
C GLY A 38 5.65 -5.63 1.28
N TRP A 39 6.77 -4.90 1.31
CA TRP A 39 7.88 -5.03 0.35
C TRP A 39 8.46 -6.44 0.41
N SER A 40 7.83 -7.35 -0.32
CA SER A 40 8.25 -8.73 -0.47
C SER A 40 8.61 -8.95 -1.95
N THR A 41 9.58 -9.83 -2.20
CA THR A 41 10.01 -10.18 -3.56
C THR A 41 8.84 -10.50 -4.52
N PRO A 42 7.77 -11.20 -4.11
CA PRO A 42 6.61 -11.44 -4.97
C PRO A 42 5.89 -10.16 -5.42
N VAL A 43 5.77 -9.17 -4.52
CA VAL A 43 5.10 -7.90 -4.82
C VAL A 43 5.87 -7.10 -5.87
N ILE A 44 7.20 -7.09 -5.78
CA ILE A 44 8.07 -6.44 -6.76
C ILE A 44 7.94 -7.12 -8.13
N ILE A 45 7.90 -8.45 -8.16
CA ILE A 45 7.72 -9.23 -9.40
C ILE A 45 6.40 -8.88 -10.08
N VAL A 46 5.29 -8.83 -9.32
CA VAL A 46 3.98 -8.49 -9.90
C VAL A 46 3.96 -7.06 -10.43
N PHE A 47 4.61 -6.11 -9.76
CA PHE A 47 4.73 -4.73 -10.25
C PHE A 47 5.52 -4.66 -11.55
N PHE A 48 6.63 -5.40 -11.65
CA PHE A 48 7.42 -5.53 -12.87
C PHE A 48 6.61 -6.14 -14.02
N VAL A 49 5.87 -7.22 -13.76
CA VAL A 49 5.01 -7.87 -14.76
C VAL A 49 3.91 -6.93 -15.24
N ALA A 50 3.28 -6.18 -14.34
CA ALA A 50 2.27 -5.17 -14.69
C ALA A 50 2.87 -4.04 -15.54
N ALA A 51 4.05 -3.54 -15.19
CA ALA A 51 4.75 -2.50 -15.95
C ALA A 51 5.15 -3.00 -17.35
N VAL A 52 5.66 -4.22 -17.47
CA VAL A 52 6.01 -4.84 -18.77
C VAL A 52 4.77 -5.08 -19.62
N GLY A 53 3.66 -5.55 -19.02
CA GLY A 53 2.40 -5.74 -19.72
C GLY A 53 1.83 -4.43 -20.27
N LEU A 54 1.89 -3.36 -19.48
CA LEU A 54 1.48 -2.02 -19.90
C LEU A 54 2.39 -1.47 -21.00
N ALA A 55 3.72 -1.59 -20.84
CA ALA A 55 4.69 -1.15 -21.84
C ALA A 55 4.49 -1.89 -23.18
N THR A 56 4.22 -3.19 -23.12
CA THR A 56 3.92 -4.01 -24.30
C THR A 56 2.64 -3.51 -24.98
N TRP A 57 1.57 -3.29 -24.23
CA TRP A 57 0.31 -2.79 -24.81
C TRP A 57 0.46 -1.42 -25.48
N VAL A 58 1.18 -0.49 -24.84
CA VAL A 58 1.47 0.84 -25.40
C VAL A 58 2.33 0.75 -26.66
N ALA A 59 3.37 -0.10 -26.66
CA ALA A 59 4.28 -0.27 -27.78
C ALA A 59 3.60 -0.89 -29.01
N PHE A 60 2.77 -1.92 -28.81
CA PHE A 60 2.12 -2.64 -29.90
C PHE A 60 0.84 -1.97 -30.41
N THR A 61 0.15 -1.19 -29.57
CA THR A 61 -1.14 -0.57 -29.93
C THR A 61 -1.27 0.89 -29.45
N PRO A 62 -0.39 1.79 -29.91
CA PRO A 62 -0.37 3.19 -29.43
C PRO A 62 -1.63 3.97 -29.80
N ARG A 63 -2.25 3.66 -30.96
CA ARG A 63 -3.50 4.30 -31.39
C ARG A 63 -4.70 3.85 -30.55
N ASP A 64 -4.74 2.58 -30.16
CA ASP A 64 -5.81 2.05 -29.31
C ASP A 64 -5.65 2.57 -27.88
N PHE A 65 -4.42 2.68 -27.37
CA PHE A 65 -4.12 3.35 -26.11
C PHE A 65 -4.54 4.83 -26.12
N ALA A 66 -4.20 5.56 -27.18
CA ALA A 66 -4.61 6.96 -27.36
C ALA A 66 -6.14 7.08 -27.43
N ALA A 67 -6.82 6.24 -28.22
CA ALA A 67 -8.28 6.22 -28.34
C ALA A 67 -8.97 5.76 -27.04
N PHE A 68 -8.32 4.91 -26.25
CA PHE A 68 -8.78 4.50 -24.93
C PHE A 68 -8.70 5.63 -23.91
N ILE A 69 -7.65 6.46 -23.94
CA ILE A 69 -7.53 7.62 -23.04
C ILE A 69 -8.42 8.79 -23.50
N THR A 70 -8.56 8.99 -24.81
CA THR A 70 -9.28 10.14 -25.38
C THR A 70 -10.74 9.85 -25.77
N GLY A 71 -11.17 8.58 -25.68
CA GLY A 71 -12.47 8.12 -26.14
C GLY A 71 -13.65 8.61 -25.29
N ARG A 72 -14.75 8.97 -25.95
CA ARG A 72 -15.98 9.49 -25.33
C ARG A 72 -16.62 8.52 -24.30
N GLN A 73 -16.38 7.21 -24.43
CA GLN A 73 -16.83 6.16 -23.51
C GLN A 73 -15.88 5.94 -22.31
N ALA A 74 -14.60 6.30 -22.46
CA ALA A 74 -13.62 6.25 -21.38
C ALA A 74 -13.76 7.41 -20.39
N ARG A 75 -14.43 8.48 -20.81
CA ARG A 75 -14.62 9.73 -20.05
C ARG A 75 -15.37 9.57 -18.72
N TYR A 76 -16.12 8.48 -18.51
CA TYR A 76 -16.90 8.30 -17.27
C TYR A 76 -16.60 7.01 -16.51
N GLY A 77 -16.47 5.84 -17.17
CA GLY A 77 -16.24 4.56 -16.47
C GLY A 77 -14.76 4.18 -16.33
N THR A 78 -14.02 4.28 -17.44
CA THR A 78 -12.61 3.89 -17.49
C THR A 78 -11.74 4.82 -16.66
N MET A 79 -11.89 6.14 -16.80
CA MET A 79 -11.15 7.11 -15.98
C MET A 79 -11.35 6.89 -14.48
N ALA A 80 -12.58 6.59 -14.04
CA ALA A 80 -12.87 6.31 -12.63
C ALA A 80 -12.17 5.02 -12.15
N PHE A 81 -12.18 3.96 -12.96
CA PHE A 81 -11.51 2.70 -12.65
C PHE A 81 -9.98 2.86 -12.54
N PHE A 82 -9.34 3.55 -13.48
CA PHE A 82 -7.90 3.82 -13.42
C PHE A 82 -7.55 4.79 -12.30
N SER A 83 -8.39 5.81 -12.06
CA SER A 83 -8.21 6.73 -10.93
C SER A 83 -8.31 6.00 -9.59
N ALA A 84 -9.24 5.04 -9.45
CA ALA A 84 -9.37 4.22 -8.26
C ALA A 84 -8.13 3.35 -8.05
N ILE A 85 -7.63 2.68 -9.09
CA ILE A 85 -6.40 1.89 -9.01
C ILE A 85 -5.19 2.77 -8.66
N LEU A 86 -5.06 3.95 -9.28
CA LEU A 86 -3.99 4.90 -9.00
C LEU A 86 -4.05 5.40 -7.57
N LEU A 87 -5.24 5.81 -7.09
CA LEU A 87 -5.46 6.24 -5.71
C LEU A 87 -5.12 5.11 -4.73
N SER A 88 -5.60 3.89 -4.98
CA SER A 88 -5.28 2.73 -4.15
C SER A 88 -3.77 2.44 -4.13
N GLY A 89 -3.09 2.59 -5.27
CA GLY A 89 -1.64 2.46 -5.37
C GLY A 89 -0.89 3.52 -4.56
N ILE A 90 -1.31 4.79 -4.64
CA ILE A 90 -0.75 5.88 -3.84
C ILE A 90 -0.97 5.62 -2.34
N VAL A 91 -2.20 5.28 -1.93
CA VAL A 91 -2.53 4.98 -0.53
C VAL A 91 -1.69 3.81 -0.02
N ALA A 92 -1.56 2.74 -0.79
CA ALA A 92 -0.75 1.59 -0.41
C ALA A 92 0.74 1.94 -0.32
N MET A 93 1.28 2.71 -1.27
CA MET A 93 2.67 3.19 -1.24
C MET A 93 2.93 4.06 0.00
N THR A 94 2.04 5.01 0.29
CA THR A 94 2.13 5.86 1.48
C THR A 94 2.05 5.03 2.75
N TYR A 95 1.14 4.06 2.84
CA TYR A 95 1.05 3.14 3.96
C TYR A 95 2.37 2.36 4.16
N LEU A 96 2.98 1.88 3.08
CA LEU A 96 4.26 1.18 3.17
C LEU A 96 5.41 2.06 3.63
N LEU A 97 5.42 3.34 3.26
CA LEU A 97 6.44 4.29 3.72
C LEU A 97 6.27 4.66 5.19
N VAL A 98 5.02 4.84 5.64
CA VAL A 98 4.71 5.29 7.00
C VAL A 98 4.74 4.14 8.00
N ARG A 99 4.37 2.91 7.63
CA ARG A 99 4.29 1.78 8.58
C ARG A 99 5.62 1.44 9.28
N GLU A 100 6.75 1.76 8.65
CA GLU A 100 8.10 1.50 9.20
C GLU A 100 8.58 2.68 10.06
N GLN A 101 7.92 3.83 9.96
CA GLN A 101 8.18 4.98 10.81
C GLN A 101 7.22 4.94 11.99
N ALA A 102 7.74 5.00 13.22
CA ALA A 102 6.95 5.14 14.44
C ALA A 102 6.36 6.57 14.57
N PHE A 103 5.76 7.09 13.50
CA PHE A 103 5.08 8.38 13.50
C PHE A 103 3.73 8.21 14.23
N THR A 104 3.79 8.24 15.56
CA THR A 104 2.59 8.34 16.40
C THR A 104 2.19 9.80 16.50
N PHE A 105 1.16 10.18 15.75
CA PHE A 105 0.52 11.49 15.92
C PHE A 105 -0.45 11.40 17.10
N ASP A 106 -0.13 12.07 18.19
CA ASP A 106 -1.07 12.22 19.29
C ASP A 106 -2.12 13.26 18.92
N LEU A 107 -3.39 12.84 18.90
CA LEU A 107 -4.54 13.69 18.55
C LEU A 107 -5.23 14.24 19.80
N THR A 108 -4.70 13.97 21.00
CA THR A 108 -5.21 14.58 22.24
C THR A 108 -4.82 16.04 22.29
N MET A 109 -5.72 16.88 22.82
CA MET A 109 -5.48 18.32 22.96
C MET A 109 -4.25 18.64 23.83
N SER A 110 -3.88 17.72 24.71
CA SER A 110 -2.81 17.86 25.69
C SER A 110 -1.56 17.03 25.38
N GLU A 111 -1.50 16.32 24.25
CA GLU A 111 -0.38 15.46 23.85
C GLU A 111 0.07 14.44 24.93
N GLU A 112 -0.89 13.86 25.66
CA GLU A 112 -0.66 13.01 26.85
C GLU A 112 0.11 11.71 26.55
N PHE A 113 0.20 11.32 25.29
CA PHE A 113 0.86 10.10 24.82
C PHE A 113 2.15 10.40 24.03
N THR A 114 2.74 11.58 24.22
CA THR A 114 4.04 11.96 23.66
C THR A 114 5.02 12.37 24.75
N LEU A 115 6.32 12.37 24.43
CA LEU A 115 7.35 12.83 25.35
C LEU A 115 7.39 14.37 25.37
N SER A 116 7.38 14.93 26.58
CA SER A 116 7.49 16.39 26.76
C SER A 116 8.83 16.92 26.21
N PRO A 117 8.91 18.19 25.81
CA PRO A 117 10.15 18.80 25.32
C PRO A 117 11.33 18.65 26.29
N GLU A 118 11.06 18.76 27.59
CA GLU A 118 12.06 18.60 28.65
C GLU A 118 12.59 17.17 28.70
N THR A 119 11.70 16.18 28.53
CA THR A 119 12.09 14.76 28.52
C THR A 119 12.95 14.46 27.31
N LYS A 120 12.60 14.98 26.13
CA LYS A 120 13.41 14.82 24.91
C LYS A 120 14.80 15.43 25.05
N ASP A 121 14.93 16.62 25.66
CA ASP A 121 16.23 17.25 25.92
C ASP A 121 17.10 16.41 26.88
N VAL A 122 16.50 15.83 27.91
CA VAL A 122 17.21 14.92 28.81
C VAL A 122 17.67 13.67 28.07
N LEU A 123 16.81 13.05 27.27
CA LEU A 123 17.15 11.85 26.49
C LEU A 123 18.24 12.12 25.46
N GLY A 124 18.20 13.27 24.78
CA GLY A 124 19.22 13.68 23.80
C GLY A 124 20.62 13.89 24.40
N ARG A 125 20.73 14.01 25.74
CA ARG A 125 22.00 14.14 26.47
C ARG A 125 22.55 12.80 26.96
N ILE A 126 21.79 11.72 26.84
CA ILE A 126 22.23 10.38 27.25
C ILE A 126 23.22 9.84 26.22
N THR A 127 24.50 9.79 26.60
CA THR A 127 25.61 9.32 25.74
C THR A 127 26.02 7.88 26.01
N ARG A 128 25.36 7.21 26.97
CA ARG A 128 25.66 5.84 27.38
C ARG A 128 24.42 4.96 27.22
N PRO A 129 24.57 3.66 26.88
CA PRO A 129 23.43 2.76 26.78
C PRO A 129 22.71 2.63 28.12
N VAL A 130 21.38 2.72 28.10
CA VAL A 130 20.51 2.58 29.27
C VAL A 130 19.65 1.34 29.08
N GLN A 131 19.63 0.45 30.07
CA GLN A 131 18.79 -0.75 30.04
C GLN A 131 17.70 -0.63 31.10
N ILE A 132 16.44 -0.72 30.67
CA ILE A 132 15.28 -0.78 31.56
C ILE A 132 14.81 -2.23 31.62
N THR A 133 14.76 -2.81 32.83
CA THR A 133 14.28 -4.18 33.04
C THR A 133 13.01 -4.15 33.88
N GLY A 134 11.88 -4.54 33.30
CA GLY A 134 10.58 -4.65 33.99
C GLY A 134 10.33 -6.07 34.49
N PHE A 135 9.93 -6.21 35.76
CA PHE A 135 9.53 -7.49 36.34
C PHE A 135 8.01 -7.49 36.54
N TYR A 136 7.33 -8.44 35.88
CA TYR A 136 5.88 -8.55 35.93
C TYR A 136 5.46 -9.88 36.56
N SER A 137 4.47 -9.84 37.43
CA SER A 137 3.82 -11.05 37.95
C SER A 137 2.79 -11.58 36.94
N SER A 138 2.39 -12.84 37.06
CA SER A 138 1.39 -13.46 36.16
C SER A 138 0.04 -12.72 36.15
N GLN A 139 -0.28 -11.99 37.22
CA GLN A 139 -1.50 -11.19 37.34
C GLN A 139 -1.38 -9.83 36.62
N ASN A 140 -0.14 -9.36 36.40
CA ASN A 140 0.18 -8.04 35.88
C ASN A 140 0.63 -8.07 34.40
N LEU A 141 0.37 -9.16 33.67
CA LEU A 141 0.75 -9.28 32.27
C LEU A 141 0.13 -8.19 31.38
N LEU A 142 -1.04 -7.67 31.76
CA LEU A 142 -1.69 -6.58 31.04
C LEU A 142 -0.92 -5.25 31.17
N LEU A 143 -0.28 -5.00 32.32
CA LEU A 143 0.53 -3.80 32.53
C LEU A 143 1.76 -3.79 31.62
N ARG A 144 2.35 -4.97 31.36
CA ARG A 144 3.47 -5.09 30.41
C ARG A 144 3.13 -4.52 29.03
N ALA A 145 1.94 -4.80 28.50
CA ALA A 145 1.54 -4.31 27.19
C ALA A 145 1.38 -2.77 27.15
N ILE A 146 0.98 -2.17 28.28
CA ILE A 146 0.85 -0.72 28.45
C ILE A 146 2.25 -0.10 28.54
N ASP A 147 3.13 -0.67 29.37
CA ASP A 147 4.50 -0.18 29.57
C ASP A 147 5.35 -0.29 28.31
N ASP A 148 5.19 -1.38 27.54
CA ASP A 148 5.85 -1.58 26.24
C ASP A 148 5.52 -0.45 25.25
N GLN A 149 4.34 0.18 25.33
CA GLN A 149 4.01 1.33 24.51
C GLN A 149 4.83 2.57 24.90
N PHE A 150 5.01 2.82 26.18
CA PHE A 150 5.82 3.95 26.67
C PHE A 150 7.30 3.73 26.36
N PHE A 151 7.82 2.52 26.52
CA PHE A 151 9.24 2.21 26.23
C PHE A 151 9.62 2.45 24.77
N ARG A 152 8.71 2.19 23.82
CA ARG A 152 8.94 2.50 22.40
C ARG A 152 9.14 3.99 22.13
N LEU A 153 8.50 4.89 22.89
CA LEU A 153 8.68 6.33 22.73
C LEU A 153 10.11 6.75 23.07
N TYR A 154 10.68 6.16 24.12
CA TYR A 154 12.07 6.40 24.51
C TYR A 154 13.04 5.87 23.46
N GLU A 155 12.87 4.62 23.02
CA GLU A 155 13.72 3.98 22.00
C GLU A 155 13.72 4.75 20.66
N THR A 156 12.55 5.29 20.27
CA THR A 156 12.42 6.10 19.05
C THR A 156 13.17 7.42 19.14
N GLU A 157 13.12 8.12 20.28
CA GLU A 157 13.85 9.38 20.46
C GLU A 157 15.36 9.18 20.61
N THR A 158 15.80 8.05 21.18
CA THR A 158 17.24 7.75 21.37
C THR A 158 17.88 7.04 20.19
N ASN A 159 17.10 6.60 19.18
CA ASN A 159 17.53 5.75 18.08
C ASN A 159 18.21 4.44 18.55
N GLY A 160 17.72 3.87 19.65
CA GLY A 160 18.24 2.64 20.26
C GLY A 160 17.89 2.48 21.73
#